data_AF-A0A1F5NSI1-F1
#
_entry.id   AF-A0A1F5NSI1-F1
#
_cell.length_a   1.000
_cell.length_b   1.000
_cell.length_c   1.000
_cell.angle_alpha   90.00
_cell.angle_beta   90.00
_cell.angle_gamma   90.00
#
_symmetry.space_group_name_H-M   'P 1'
#
loop_
_entity.id
_entity.type
_entity.pdbx_description
1 polymer ?
#
loop_
_entity_poly.entity_id
_entity_poly.type
_entity_poly.pdbx_seq_one_letter_code
_entity_poly.pdbx_strand_id
1 'polypeptide(L)'
;MKQRGFTLIELLVVVFLITLISGISIANFRSGEKRRAVALASDTVISAIRTAQNYALTGKKTNNANGACRSAEFYWIEFAYATPTAMTLSAENTCGSVDLIETYILPARSQIRAGGLSLNGSAAITDLSIIFYPPFGTLEAMVDDTGSTSPVSFTTATIIVETSEGDISKSITIDGVAGRIGE
;
A
#
# COMPACT_ATOMS: atom_id res chain seq x y z
N MET A 1 -17.92 56.30 32.45
CA MET A 1 -16.74 55.65 31.82
C MET A 1 -16.86 55.79 30.31
N LYS A 2 -15.90 56.44 29.63
CA LYS A 2 -15.87 56.51 28.16
C LYS A 2 -15.22 55.23 27.63
N GLN A 3 -15.99 54.38 26.94
CA GLN A 3 -15.42 53.29 26.14
C GLN A 3 -14.76 53.91 24.91
N ARG A 4 -13.46 53.71 24.74
CA ARG A 4 -12.74 54.09 23.52
C ARG A 4 -13.02 53.02 22.48
N GLY A 5 -13.66 53.39 21.36
CA GLY A 5 -13.90 52.51 20.23
C GLY A 5 -12.59 52.19 19.49
N PHE A 6 -12.61 51.08 18.75
CA PHE A 6 -11.52 50.64 17.88
C PHE A 6 -11.29 51.67 16.76
N THR A 7 -10.04 51.99 16.46
CA THR A 7 -9.71 52.87 15.33
C THR A 7 -9.78 52.09 14.01
N LEU A 8 -10.05 52.78 12.90
CA LEU A 8 -10.08 52.17 11.57
C LEU A 8 -8.74 51.52 11.18
N ILE A 9 -7.63 52.12 11.59
CA ILE A 9 -6.29 51.58 11.31
C ILE A 9 -6.04 50.29 12.10
N GLU A 10 -6.49 50.21 13.36
CA GLU A 10 -6.37 48.98 14.16
C GLU A 10 -7.20 47.85 13.56
N LEU A 11 -8.39 48.14 13.02
CA LEU A 11 -9.21 47.14 12.33
C LEU A 11 -8.52 46.62 11.07
N LEU A 12 -7.90 47.51 10.28
CA LEU A 12 -7.17 47.12 9.07
C LEU A 12 -5.98 46.21 9.40
N VAL A 13 -5.20 46.57 10.42
CA VAL A 13 -4.04 45.76 10.85
C VAL A 13 -4.50 44.38 11.35
N VAL A 14 -5.59 44.29 12.11
CA VAL A 14 -6.11 43.00 12.59
C VAL A 14 -6.59 42.12 11.43
N VAL A 15 -7.32 42.68 10.46
CA VAL A 15 -7.76 41.93 9.28
C VAL A 15 -6.55 41.44 8.47
N PHE A 16 -5.53 42.28 8.29
CA PHE A 16 -4.28 41.90 7.64
C PHE A 16 -3.53 40.77 8.37
N LEU A 17 -3.48 40.80 9.70
CA LEU A 17 -2.88 39.73 10.48
C LEU A 17 -3.67 38.41 10.38
N ILE A 18 -5.01 38.49 10.42
CA ILE A 18 -5.87 37.30 10.26
C ILE A 18 -5.67 36.67 8.89
N THR A 19 -5.64 37.45 7.81
CA THR A 19 -5.44 36.91 6.46
C THR A 19 -4.06 36.27 6.31
N LEU A 20 -3.02 36.89 6.88
CA LEU A 20 -1.66 36.35 6.87
C LEU A 20 -1.56 35.02 7.62
N ILE A 21 -2.10 34.95 8.84
CA ILE A 21 -2.09 33.72 9.65
C ILE A 21 -2.94 32.62 8.99
N SER A 22 -4.10 32.98 8.43
CA SER A 22 -4.98 32.04 7.74
C SER A 22 -4.30 31.45 6.50
N GLY A 23 -3.58 32.27 5.73
CA GLY A 23 -2.83 31.81 4.55
C GLY A 23 -1.78 30.74 4.90
N ILE A 24 -0.98 30.98 5.95
CA ILE A 24 0.04 30.03 6.41
C ILE A 24 -0.60 28.72 6.91
N SER A 25 -1.72 28.83 7.64
CA SER A 25 -2.43 27.67 8.21
C SER A 25 -2.95 26.72 7.13
N ILE A 26 -3.52 27.27 6.05
CA ILE A 26 -4.06 26.46 4.92
C ILE A 26 -2.92 25.74 4.18
N ALA A 27 -1.79 26.40 3.96
CA ALA A 27 -0.65 25.78 3.29
C ALA A 27 -0.11 24.56 4.07
N ASN A 28 0.02 24.70 5.40
CA ASN A 28 0.49 23.62 6.27
C ASN A 28 -0.51 22.45 6.35
N PHE A 29 -1.82 22.73 6.32
CA PHE A 29 -2.85 21.69 6.36
C PHE A 29 -2.75 20.73 5.17
N ARG A 30 -2.56 21.24 3.96
CA ARG A 30 -2.45 20.41 2.74
C ARG A 30 -1.24 19.49 2.77
N SER A 31 -0.11 19.96 3.29
CA SER A 31 1.09 19.14 3.46
C SER A 31 0.86 18.01 4.48
N GLY A 32 0.16 18.32 5.59
CA GLY A 32 -0.23 17.33 6.58
C GLY A 32 -1.14 16.25 6.03
N GLU A 33 -2.17 16.62 5.24
CA GLU A 33 -3.06 15.66 4.58
C GLU A 33 -2.30 14.72 3.63
N LYS A 34 -1.39 15.25 2.81
CA LYS A 34 -0.59 14.44 1.88
C LYS A 34 0.26 13.39 2.60
N ARG A 35 0.97 13.78 3.66
CA ARG A 35 1.78 12.85 4.47
C ARG A 35 0.92 11.77 5.12
N ARG A 36 -0.25 12.15 5.63
CA ARG A 36 -1.20 11.21 6.23
C ARG A 36 -1.73 10.22 5.20
N ALA A 37 -2.04 10.66 3.99
CA ALA A 37 -2.52 9.79 2.92
C ALA A 37 -1.48 8.70 2.56
N VAL A 38 -0.21 9.07 2.41
CA VAL A 38 0.88 8.11 2.11
C VAL A 38 1.15 7.16 3.29
N ALA A 39 1.08 7.66 4.53
CA ALA A 39 1.22 6.82 5.71
C ALA A 39 0.12 5.75 5.76
N LEU A 40 -1.14 6.15 5.57
CA LEU A 40 -2.27 5.22 5.50
C LEU A 40 -2.15 4.24 4.32
N ALA A 41 -1.64 4.68 3.18
CA ALA A 41 -1.41 3.81 2.02
C ALA A 41 -0.38 2.72 2.34
N SER A 42 0.72 3.09 3.00
CA SER A 42 1.76 2.16 3.48
C SER A 42 1.18 1.16 4.49
N ASP A 43 0.39 1.64 5.45
CA ASP A 43 -0.29 0.78 6.42
C ASP A 43 -1.24 -0.21 5.74
N THR A 44 -1.97 0.22 4.70
CA THR A 44 -2.84 -0.66 3.90
C THR A 44 -2.05 -1.74 3.19
N VAL A 45 -0.94 -1.40 2.53
CA VAL A 45 -0.05 -2.37 1.87
C VAL A 45 0.46 -3.41 2.88
N ILE A 46 0.96 -2.95 4.01
CA ILE A 46 1.48 -3.84 5.07
C ILE A 46 0.39 -4.71 5.65
N SER A 47 -0.80 -4.15 5.86
CA SER A 47 -1.95 -4.90 6.35
C SER A 47 -2.33 -6.01 5.37
N ALA A 48 -2.38 -5.73 4.07
CA ALA A 48 -2.66 -6.74 3.06
C ALA A 48 -1.64 -7.89 3.12
N ILE A 49 -0.34 -7.57 3.13
CA ILE A 49 0.77 -8.54 3.21
C ILE A 49 0.65 -9.40 4.48
N ARG A 50 0.40 -8.78 5.63
CA ARG A 50 0.21 -9.51 6.90
C ARG A 50 -1.04 -10.39 6.89
N THR A 51 -2.12 -9.96 6.26
CA THR A 51 -3.33 -10.77 6.12
C THR A 51 -3.05 -12.03 5.28
N ALA A 52 -2.36 -11.90 4.14
CA ALA A 52 -1.97 -13.04 3.31
C ALA A 52 -1.05 -14.01 4.07
N GLN A 53 -0.04 -13.48 4.78
CA GLN A 53 0.83 -14.28 5.65
C GLN A 53 0.02 -15.02 6.72
N ASN A 54 -0.92 -14.34 7.38
CA ASN A 54 -1.77 -14.95 8.39
C ASN A 54 -2.66 -16.07 7.81
N TYR A 55 -3.22 -15.88 6.61
CA TYR A 55 -4.02 -16.90 5.95
C TYR A 55 -3.20 -18.13 5.56
N ALA A 56 -1.95 -17.94 5.14
CA ALA A 56 -1.03 -19.05 4.88
C ALA A 56 -0.69 -19.83 6.16
N LEU A 57 -0.39 -19.13 7.26
CA LEU A 57 -0.06 -19.75 8.55
C LEU A 57 -1.25 -20.45 9.22
N THR A 58 -2.45 -19.91 9.06
CA THR A 58 -3.68 -20.47 9.65
C THR A 58 -4.35 -21.53 8.77
N GLY A 59 -3.89 -21.68 7.52
CA GLY A 59 -4.50 -22.60 6.56
C GLY A 59 -5.95 -22.24 6.29
N LYS A 60 -6.25 -20.95 6.09
CA LYS A 60 -7.60 -20.50 5.71
C LYS A 60 -8.10 -21.33 4.51
N LYS A 61 -9.40 -21.57 4.44
CA LYS A 61 -9.99 -22.35 3.34
C LYS A 61 -10.50 -21.42 2.25
N THR A 62 -10.38 -21.85 1.00
CA THR A 62 -10.98 -21.19 -0.16
C THR A 62 -12.49 -21.48 -0.22
N ASN A 63 -13.22 -20.69 -1.00
CA ASN A 63 -14.67 -20.82 -1.18
C ASN A 63 -15.08 -21.90 -2.19
N ASN A 64 -14.22 -22.87 -2.49
CA ASN A 64 -14.51 -23.91 -3.48
C ASN A 64 -15.75 -24.75 -3.09
N ALA A 65 -16.63 -24.99 -4.06
CA ALA A 65 -17.82 -25.82 -3.89
C ALA A 65 -17.45 -27.27 -3.55
N ASN A 66 -16.37 -27.79 -4.13
CA ASN A 66 -15.81 -29.09 -3.78
C ASN A 66 -15.03 -29.01 -2.47
N GLY A 67 -15.52 -29.69 -1.43
CA GLY A 67 -14.88 -29.72 -0.11
C GLY A 67 -13.44 -30.22 -0.11
N ALA A 68 -13.06 -31.10 -1.05
CA ALA A 68 -11.68 -31.58 -1.21
C ALA A 68 -10.72 -30.52 -1.76
N CYS A 69 -11.25 -29.51 -2.47
CA CYS A 69 -10.50 -28.42 -3.08
C CYS A 69 -10.55 -27.13 -2.26
N ARG A 70 -10.89 -27.21 -0.96
CA ARG A 70 -10.96 -26.02 -0.09
C ARG A 70 -9.63 -25.65 0.54
N SER A 71 -8.64 -26.54 0.49
CA SER A 71 -7.29 -26.24 0.98
C SER A 71 -6.61 -25.31 -0.03
N ALA A 72 -6.05 -24.21 0.46
CA ALA A 72 -5.18 -23.36 -0.34
C ALA A 72 -3.82 -24.04 -0.53
N GLU A 73 -3.33 -24.06 -1.76
CA GLU A 73 -1.96 -24.43 -2.11
C GLU A 73 -1.01 -23.26 -1.84
N PHE A 74 -1.43 -22.03 -2.18
CA PHE A 74 -0.75 -20.80 -1.83
C PHE A 74 -1.71 -19.60 -1.83
N TYR A 75 -1.26 -18.52 -1.20
CA TYR A 75 -1.88 -17.19 -1.22
C TYR A 75 -0.95 -16.24 -1.94
N TRP A 76 -1.47 -15.22 -2.62
CA TRP A 76 -0.62 -14.16 -3.14
C TRP A 76 -1.30 -12.80 -3.08
N ILE A 77 -0.45 -11.77 -3.03
CA ILE A 77 -0.88 -10.39 -3.24
C ILE A 77 -0.24 -9.87 -4.49
N GLU A 78 -1.07 -9.32 -5.36
CA GLU A 78 -0.66 -8.72 -6.62
C GLU A 78 -0.61 -7.19 -6.48
N PHE A 79 0.55 -6.64 -6.84
CA PHE A 79 0.80 -5.21 -6.97
C PHE A 79 1.03 -4.91 -8.44
N ALA A 80 0.17 -4.08 -9.03
CA ALA A 80 0.22 -3.75 -10.45
C ALA A 80 0.23 -2.24 -10.67
N TYR A 81 1.15 -1.76 -11.50
CA TYR A 81 1.17 -0.36 -11.91
C TYR A 81 -0.05 0.01 -12.76
N ALA A 82 -0.63 -0.94 -13.49
CA ALA A 82 -1.85 -0.72 -14.28
C ALA A 82 -3.07 -0.38 -13.41
N THR A 83 -3.08 -0.83 -12.14
CA THR A 83 -4.11 -0.52 -11.15
C THR A 83 -3.47 0.03 -9.88
N PRO A 84 -2.86 1.24 -9.93
CA PRO A 84 -1.93 1.70 -8.91
C PRO A 84 -2.63 2.09 -7.60
N THR A 85 -3.95 2.10 -7.55
CA THR A 85 -4.76 2.42 -6.37
C THR A 85 -5.37 1.21 -5.70
N ALA A 86 -5.11 0.00 -6.20
CA ALA A 86 -5.66 -1.23 -5.67
C ALA A 86 -4.64 -2.38 -5.70
N MET A 87 -4.82 -3.33 -4.80
CA MET A 87 -4.09 -4.60 -4.77
C MET A 87 -5.08 -5.72 -4.40
N THR A 88 -4.84 -6.92 -4.91
CA THR A 88 -5.73 -8.07 -4.73
C THR A 88 -5.03 -9.15 -3.94
N LEU A 89 -5.73 -9.72 -2.97
CA LEU A 89 -5.33 -10.93 -2.26
C LEU A 89 -6.16 -12.09 -2.80
N SER A 90 -5.47 -13.08 -3.33
CA SER A 90 -6.07 -14.29 -3.93
C SER A 90 -5.44 -15.55 -3.35
N ALA A 91 -6.10 -16.68 -3.56
CA ALA A 91 -5.55 -17.99 -3.27
C ALA A 91 -5.82 -18.96 -4.41
N GLU A 92 -4.90 -19.89 -4.60
CA GLU A 92 -5.07 -21.02 -5.49
C GLU A 92 -5.28 -22.22 -4.60
N ASN A 93 -6.32 -22.99 -4.90
CA ASN A 93 -6.58 -24.20 -4.15
C ASN A 93 -5.80 -25.39 -4.72
N THR A 94 -5.74 -26.48 -3.96
CA THR A 94 -5.06 -27.73 -4.34
C THR A 94 -5.59 -28.41 -5.62
N CYS A 95 -6.66 -27.89 -6.22
CA CYS A 95 -7.22 -28.34 -7.49
C CYS A 95 -7.01 -27.32 -8.62
N GLY A 96 -6.16 -26.31 -8.41
CA GLY A 96 -5.78 -25.30 -9.41
C GLY A 96 -6.83 -24.23 -9.69
N SER A 97 -7.86 -24.08 -8.84
CA SER A 97 -8.82 -22.96 -9.01
C SER A 97 -8.42 -21.76 -8.16
N VAL A 98 -8.52 -20.57 -8.77
CA VAL A 98 -8.25 -19.30 -8.12
C VAL A 98 -9.51 -18.76 -7.44
N ASP A 99 -9.35 -18.28 -6.20
CA ASP A 99 -10.36 -17.60 -5.42
C ASP A 99 -9.85 -16.19 -5.06
N LEU A 100 -10.59 -15.16 -5.48
CA LEU A 100 -10.33 -13.79 -5.04
C LEU A 100 -10.86 -13.64 -3.62
N ILE A 101 -9.96 -13.37 -2.68
CA ILE A 101 -10.32 -13.29 -1.26
C ILE A 101 -10.69 -11.87 -0.88
N GLU A 102 -9.87 -10.90 -1.28
CA GLU A 102 -10.04 -9.51 -0.85
C GLU A 102 -9.39 -8.54 -1.83
N THR A 103 -9.97 -7.34 -1.93
CA THR A 103 -9.38 -6.23 -2.67
C THR A 103 -9.12 -5.08 -1.70
N TYR A 104 -7.88 -4.63 -1.65
CA TYR A 104 -7.47 -3.51 -0.83
C TYR A 104 -7.37 -2.25 -1.70
N ILE A 105 -8.06 -1.20 -1.30
CA ILE A 105 -8.07 0.09 -2.00
C ILE A 105 -7.20 1.07 -1.22
N LEU A 106 -6.26 1.72 -1.90
CA LEU A 106 -5.43 2.74 -1.31
C LEU A 106 -6.26 4.01 -1.00
N PRO A 107 -5.94 4.76 0.07
CA PRO A 107 -6.59 6.02 0.38
C PRO A 107 -6.57 6.99 -0.81
N ALA A 108 -7.58 7.86 -0.88
CA ALA A 108 -7.63 8.90 -1.90
C ALA A 108 -6.33 9.72 -1.95
N ARG A 109 -5.89 10.09 -3.17
CA ARG A 109 -4.64 10.82 -3.43
C ARG A 109 -3.36 10.04 -3.08
N SER A 110 -3.44 8.72 -2.95
CA SER A 110 -2.27 7.85 -2.86
C SER A 110 -2.31 6.77 -3.94
N GLN A 111 -1.13 6.31 -4.36
CA GLN A 111 -0.98 5.31 -5.41
C GLN A 111 0.36 4.58 -5.25
N ILE A 112 0.49 3.41 -5.87
CA ILE A 112 1.77 2.75 -6.13
C ILE A 112 2.54 3.63 -7.13
N ARG A 113 3.78 3.97 -6.79
CA ARG A 113 4.65 4.78 -7.64
C ARG A 113 4.96 4.06 -8.95
N ALA A 114 4.97 4.80 -10.06
CA ALA A 114 5.50 4.30 -11.34
C ALA A 114 6.97 3.87 -11.18
N GLY A 115 7.26 2.60 -11.45
CA GLY A 115 8.56 1.99 -11.20
C GLY A 115 8.95 1.91 -9.72
N GLY A 116 7.95 1.96 -8.83
CA GLY A 116 8.10 1.79 -7.39
C GLY A 116 8.15 0.34 -6.92
N LEU A 117 8.06 -0.62 -7.84
CA LEU A 117 8.15 -2.05 -7.55
C LEU A 117 9.54 -2.55 -7.96
N SER A 118 10.19 -3.34 -7.11
CA SER A 118 11.46 -4.01 -7.46
C SER A 118 11.68 -5.27 -6.64
N LEU A 119 12.50 -6.19 -7.19
CA LEU A 119 12.86 -7.45 -6.56
C LEU A 119 14.38 -7.59 -6.51
N ASN A 120 14.94 -7.90 -5.34
CA ASN A 120 16.37 -8.04 -5.10
C ASN A 120 17.22 -6.84 -5.57
N GLY A 121 16.64 -5.63 -5.54
CA GLY A 121 17.28 -4.42 -6.05
C GLY A 121 17.37 -4.34 -7.58
N SER A 122 16.56 -5.12 -8.30
CA SER A 122 16.42 -5.06 -9.76
C SER A 122 15.97 -3.69 -10.25
N ALA A 123 16.00 -3.51 -11.56
CA ALA A 123 15.25 -2.44 -12.21
C ALA A 123 13.76 -2.50 -11.81
N ALA A 124 13.10 -1.35 -11.98
CA ALA A 124 11.67 -1.19 -11.79
C ALA A 124 10.89 -2.23 -12.60
N ILE A 125 9.94 -2.89 -11.95
CA ILE A 125 9.00 -3.85 -12.57
C ILE A 125 7.59 -3.28 -12.57
N THR A 126 6.73 -3.75 -13.48
CA THR A 126 5.34 -3.27 -13.60
C THR A 126 4.39 -3.98 -12.65
N ASP A 127 4.59 -5.29 -12.50
CA ASP A 127 3.71 -6.18 -11.76
C ASP A 127 4.54 -7.10 -10.87
N LEU A 128 4.19 -7.15 -9.59
CA LEU A 128 4.86 -7.93 -8.57
C LEU A 128 3.81 -8.69 -7.77
N SER A 129 3.95 -10.01 -7.72
CA SER A 129 3.17 -10.86 -6.82
C SER A 129 4.06 -11.40 -5.72
N ILE A 130 3.60 -11.31 -4.48
CA ILE A 130 4.26 -11.95 -3.32
C ILE A 130 3.41 -13.14 -2.90
N ILE A 131 4.02 -14.32 -2.91
CA ILE A 131 3.37 -15.62 -2.74
C ILE A 131 3.74 -16.19 -1.37
N PHE A 132 2.74 -16.72 -0.67
CA PHE A 132 2.83 -17.28 0.67
C PHE A 132 2.33 -18.73 0.64
N TYR A 133 3.22 -19.68 0.93
CA TYR A 133 2.86 -21.10 0.96
C TYR A 133 2.52 -21.56 2.39
N PRO A 134 1.34 -22.16 2.61
CA PRO A 134 1.04 -22.89 3.83
C PRO A 134 1.93 -24.14 4.01
N PRO A 135 2.07 -24.67 5.24
CA PRO A 135 1.73 -24.02 6.52
C PRO A 135 2.88 -23.16 7.06
N PHE A 136 4.07 -23.23 6.47
CA PHE A 136 5.30 -22.65 7.02
C PHE A 136 5.58 -21.21 6.57
N GLY A 137 4.76 -20.67 5.67
CA GLY A 137 4.85 -19.28 5.23
C GLY A 137 6.10 -18.97 4.41
N THR A 138 6.61 -19.94 3.64
CA THR A 138 7.70 -19.66 2.70
C THR A 138 7.25 -18.62 1.69
N LEU A 139 8.15 -17.70 1.37
CA LEU A 139 7.89 -16.57 0.49
C LEU A 139 8.58 -16.78 -0.85
N GLU A 140 7.80 -16.60 -1.90
CA GLU A 140 8.32 -16.47 -3.27
C GLU A 140 7.72 -15.22 -3.89
N ALA A 141 8.34 -14.75 -4.96
CA ALA A 141 7.84 -13.63 -5.73
C ALA A 141 7.67 -14.07 -7.18
N MET A 142 6.70 -13.46 -7.85
CA MET A 142 6.51 -13.60 -9.28
C MET A 142 6.44 -12.19 -9.89
N VAL A 143 7.08 -12.03 -11.04
CA VAL A 143 7.12 -10.77 -11.78
C VAL A 143 6.58 -11.05 -13.17
N ASP A 144 5.57 -10.32 -13.62
CA ASP A 144 4.90 -10.59 -14.89
C ASP A 144 5.27 -9.60 -16.00
N ASP A 145 6.58 -9.31 -16.14
CA ASP A 145 7.10 -8.35 -17.15
C ASP A 145 7.64 -9.05 -18.42
N THR A 146 7.83 -10.38 -18.41
CA THR A 146 8.63 -11.06 -19.45
C THR A 146 8.13 -12.44 -19.90
N GLY A 147 6.92 -12.87 -19.54
CA GLY A 147 6.36 -14.14 -20.03
C GLY A 147 7.06 -15.40 -19.49
N SER A 148 7.79 -15.30 -18.37
CA SER A 148 8.20 -16.44 -17.53
C SER A 148 7.52 -16.30 -16.17
N THR A 149 6.53 -17.16 -15.93
CA THR A 149 5.49 -17.07 -14.91
C THR A 149 5.75 -18.00 -13.73
N SER A 150 7.02 -18.24 -13.40
CA SER A 150 7.37 -19.16 -12.32
C SER A 150 7.76 -18.39 -11.06
N PRO A 151 7.17 -18.71 -9.91
CA PRO A 151 7.60 -18.18 -8.62
C PRO A 151 9.11 -18.38 -8.38
N VAL A 152 9.78 -17.37 -7.84
CA VAL A 152 11.20 -17.40 -7.48
C VAL A 152 11.41 -17.00 -6.04
N SER A 153 12.37 -17.64 -5.37
CA SER A 153 12.84 -17.16 -4.06
C SER A 153 13.49 -15.77 -4.21
N PHE A 154 13.32 -14.92 -3.20
CA PHE A 154 13.86 -13.57 -3.19
C PHE A 154 14.41 -13.20 -1.81
N THR A 155 15.30 -12.22 -1.77
CA THR A 155 15.85 -11.66 -0.53
C THR A 155 15.11 -10.40 -0.12
N THR A 156 14.82 -9.51 -1.08
CA THR A 156 14.12 -8.25 -0.82
C THR A 156 13.11 -7.95 -1.90
N ALA A 157 11.87 -7.63 -1.54
CA ALA A 157 10.92 -7.00 -2.44
C ALA A 157 10.63 -5.59 -1.93
N THR A 158 10.56 -4.62 -2.85
CA THR A 158 10.29 -3.22 -2.51
C THR A 158 9.02 -2.75 -3.21
N ILE A 159 8.15 -2.09 -2.45
CA ILE A 159 6.93 -1.45 -2.95
C ILE A 159 6.97 0.00 -2.48
N ILE A 160 6.93 0.96 -3.42
CA ILE A 160 6.88 2.38 -3.10
C ILE A 160 5.46 2.89 -3.34
N VAL A 161 4.85 3.44 -2.29
CA VAL A 161 3.61 4.21 -2.39
C VAL A 161 3.93 5.69 -2.34
N GLU A 162 3.14 6.48 -3.05
CA GLU A 162 3.30 7.93 -3.13
C GLU A 162 1.96 8.65 -3.17
N THR A 163 2.00 9.96 -2.98
CA THR A 163 0.88 10.82 -3.35
C THR A 163 0.64 10.77 -4.85
N SER A 164 -0.61 10.94 -5.30
CA SER A 164 -0.94 11.03 -6.73
C SER A 164 -0.21 12.15 -7.49
N GLU A 165 0.35 13.13 -6.77
CA GLU A 165 1.16 14.23 -7.31
C GLU A 165 2.66 13.90 -7.36
N GLY A 166 3.10 12.78 -6.79
CA GLY A 166 4.50 12.34 -6.74
C GLY A 166 5.39 13.00 -5.66
N ASP A 167 4.90 14.01 -4.95
CA ASP A 167 5.69 14.83 -4.02
C ASP A 167 6.22 14.08 -2.78
N ILE A 168 5.43 13.14 -2.24
CA ILE A 168 5.74 12.40 -1.02
C ILE A 168 5.60 10.92 -1.30
N SER A 169 6.59 10.14 -0.85
CA SER A 169 6.60 8.68 -0.99
C SER A 169 7.09 7.98 0.26
N LYS A 170 6.69 6.71 0.41
CA LYS A 170 7.15 5.80 1.44
C LYS A 170 7.45 4.44 0.82
N SER A 171 8.54 3.83 1.27
CA SER A 171 9.00 2.54 0.77
C SER A 171 8.59 1.46 1.77
N ILE A 172 8.04 0.36 1.27
CA ILE A 172 7.77 -0.85 2.04
C ILE A 172 8.76 -1.89 1.55
N THR A 173 9.46 -2.54 2.47
CA THR A 173 10.43 -3.60 2.16
C THR A 173 9.98 -4.90 2.78
N ILE A 174 10.05 -5.97 2.00
CA ILE A 174 9.73 -7.33 2.42
C ILE A 174 11.01 -8.14 2.37
N ASP A 175 11.39 -8.71 3.51
CA ASP A 175 12.49 -9.68 3.61
C ASP A 175 11.95 -11.07 3.25
N GLY A 176 12.33 -11.57 2.07
CA GLY A 176 11.88 -12.87 1.57
C GLY A 176 12.49 -14.07 2.31
N VAL A 177 13.53 -13.86 3.11
CA VAL A 177 14.18 -14.93 3.91
C VAL A 177 13.58 -14.99 5.31
N ALA A 178 13.47 -13.85 5.99
CA ALA A 178 12.97 -13.78 7.36
C ALA A 178 11.45 -13.56 7.45
N GLY A 179 10.78 -13.25 6.35
CA GLY A 179 9.35 -12.92 6.31
C GLY A 179 9.01 -11.63 7.06
N ARG A 180 9.98 -10.74 7.24
CA ARG A 180 9.81 -9.45 7.93
C ARG A 180 9.33 -8.39 6.96
N ILE A 181 8.44 -7.52 7.43
CA ILE A 181 7.90 -6.41 6.64
C ILE A 181 8.32 -5.12 7.34
N GLY A 182 9.10 -4.30 6.64
CA GLY A 182 9.64 -3.03 7.12
C GLY A 182 9.14 -1.83 6.30
N GLU A 183 9.28 -0.64 6.90
CA GLU A 183 8.97 0.67 6.33
C GLU A 183 10.19 1.60 6.33
#